data_AF-A0A376MN39-F1
#
_entry.id   AF-A0A376MN39-F1
#
_cell.length_a   1.000
_cell.length_b   1.000
_cell.length_c   1.000
_cell.angle_alpha   90.00
_cell.angle_beta   90.00
_cell.angle_gamma   90.00
#
_symmetry.space_group_name_H-M   'P 1'
#
loop_
_entity.id
_entity.type
_entity.pdbx_description
1 polymer ?
#
loop_
_entity_poly.entity_id
_entity_poly.type
_entity_poly.pdbx_seq_one_letter_code
_entity_poly.pdbx_strand_id
1 'polypeptide(L)'
;MGNIPRESFKAIISSGGNVDSLVKSFLGTKQHGIIEFCLLVFSNLAVASSFFGVTLGLFDYLADLFKIDNSHAGRFKTVLLTFLPPALLYLIFPNGFIYGIGGAGLCATIWAVIIPAVLAIKARKKFPNQMFTVWGGNLIPAIVILFGITVILCWFGNVFNVLPKFG
;
A
#
# COMPACT_ATOMS: atom_id res chain seq x y z
N MET A 1 -13.31 23.97 -2.86
CA MET A 1 -12.21 24.92 -3.16
C MET A 1 -10.91 24.13 -3.36
N GLY A 2 -10.84 23.36 -4.45
CA GLY A 2 -9.69 22.50 -4.78
C GLY A 2 -9.23 22.82 -6.19
N ASN A 3 -8.47 23.90 -6.35
CA ASN A 3 -7.90 24.30 -7.63
C ASN A 3 -6.38 24.30 -7.50
N ILE A 4 -5.80 23.11 -7.45
CA ILE A 4 -4.38 22.96 -7.74
C ILE A 4 -4.24 23.19 -9.25
N PRO A 5 -3.47 24.21 -9.69
CA PRO A 5 -3.26 24.45 -11.11
C PRO A 5 -2.64 23.20 -11.77
N ARG A 6 -3.13 22.81 -12.96
CA ARG A 6 -2.62 21.63 -13.68
C ARG A 6 -1.10 21.67 -13.92
N GLU A 7 -0.51 22.86 -13.92
CA GLU A 7 0.95 23.02 -14.04
C GLU A 7 1.71 22.51 -12.80
N SER A 8 1.15 22.68 -11.61
CA SER A 8 1.75 22.17 -10.36
C SER A 8 1.71 20.64 -10.30
N PHE A 9 0.72 20.00 -10.94
CA PHE A 9 0.66 18.54 -11.07
C PHE A 9 1.80 17.98 -11.92
N LYS A 10 2.20 18.66 -13.00
CA LYS A 10 3.36 18.25 -13.80
C LYS A 10 4.66 18.30 -13.00
N ALA A 11 4.82 19.32 -12.14
CA ALA A 11 5.98 19.41 -11.26
C ALA A 11 6.02 18.27 -10.23
N ILE A 12 4.89 17.92 -9.61
CA ILE A 12 4.78 16.80 -8.65
C ILE A 12 5.06 15.44 -9.31
N ILE A 13 4.58 15.24 -10.54
CA ILE A 13 4.86 14.02 -11.33
C ILE A 13 6.35 13.97 -11.74
N SER A 14 6.94 15.10 -12.12
CA SER A 14 8.37 15.19 -12.46
C SER A 14 9.31 14.95 -11.27
N SER A 15 8.84 15.26 -10.05
CA SER A 15 9.55 14.97 -8.79
C SER A 15 9.27 13.56 -8.24
N GLY A 16 8.66 12.66 -9.04
CA GLY A 16 8.50 11.25 -8.68
C GLY A 16 7.36 10.94 -7.71
N GLY A 17 6.44 11.88 -7.47
CA GLY A 17 5.26 11.64 -6.62
C GLY A 17 5.58 11.46 -5.13
N ASN A 18 6.73 11.97 -4.68
CA ASN A 18 7.15 11.86 -3.28
C ASN A 18 6.28 12.73 -2.36
N VAL A 19 5.96 12.25 -1.16
CA VAL A 19 5.01 12.89 -0.21
C VAL A 19 5.45 14.32 0.13
N ASP A 20 6.75 14.56 0.19
CA ASP A 20 7.34 15.88 0.45
C ASP A 20 6.98 16.95 -0.60
N SER A 21 6.80 16.55 -1.85
CA SER A 21 6.41 17.45 -2.95
C SER A 21 4.93 17.83 -2.91
N LEU A 22 4.10 16.92 -2.40
CA LEU A 22 2.66 17.13 -2.21
C LEU A 22 2.41 18.09 -1.05
N VAL A 23 3.13 17.89 0.06
CA VAL A 23 3.09 18.78 1.22
C VAL A 23 3.56 20.18 0.82
N LYS A 24 4.72 20.32 0.17
CA LYS A 24 5.21 21.64 -0.29
C LYS A 24 4.25 22.38 -1.23
N SER A 25 3.57 21.67 -2.13
CA SER A 25 2.61 22.28 -3.05
C SER A 25 1.33 22.72 -2.33
N PHE A 26 0.95 22.05 -1.25
CA PHE A 26 -0.17 22.45 -0.39
C PHE A 26 0.17 23.70 0.43
N LEU A 27 1.42 23.81 0.90
CA LEU A 27 1.93 24.93 1.70
C LEU A 27 2.20 26.20 0.87
N GLY A 28 2.38 26.07 -0.45
CA GLY A 28 2.62 27.21 -1.35
C GLY A 28 1.40 28.13 -1.56
N THR A 29 0.19 27.72 -1.16
CA THR A 29 -1.04 28.48 -1.42
C THR A 29 -1.50 29.21 -0.17
N LYS A 30 -0.98 30.44 0.03
CA LYS A 30 -1.41 31.47 0.99
C LYS A 30 -2.61 31.09 1.89
N GLN A 31 -2.35 30.51 3.06
CA GLN A 31 -3.28 30.51 4.21
C GLN A 31 -2.51 30.54 5.53
N HIS A 32 -3.12 31.16 6.55
CA HIS A 32 -2.56 31.47 7.87
C HIS A 32 -1.69 30.35 8.46
N GLY A 33 -0.48 30.67 8.91
CA GLY A 33 0.54 29.71 9.38
C GLY A 33 0.09 28.74 10.51
N ILE A 34 -1.03 29.02 11.18
CA ILE A 34 -1.66 28.11 12.13
C ILE A 34 -2.32 26.89 11.46
N ILE A 35 -2.96 27.08 10.30
CA ILE A 35 -3.60 25.97 9.57
C ILE A 35 -2.52 25.07 8.97
N GLU A 36 -1.47 25.67 8.40
CA GLU A 36 -0.28 24.96 7.93
C GLU A 36 0.40 24.17 9.06
N PHE A 37 0.62 24.79 10.23
CA PHE A 37 1.18 24.09 11.38
C PHE A 37 0.29 22.94 11.86
N CYS A 38 -1.03 23.16 12.01
CA CYS A 38 -1.97 22.12 12.40
C CYS A 38 -2.00 20.95 11.40
N LEU A 39 -2.00 21.23 10.09
CA LEU A 39 -1.96 20.20 9.06
C LEU A 39 -0.65 19.42 9.07
N LEU A 40 0.48 20.10 9.24
CA LEU A 40 1.80 19.46 9.29
C LEU A 40 1.92 18.55 10.53
N VAL A 41 1.48 19.02 11.69
CA VAL A 41 1.44 18.19 12.91
C VAL A 41 0.49 17.01 12.74
N PHE A 42 -0.72 17.23 12.23
CA PHE A 42 -1.69 16.17 12.00
C PHE A 42 -1.17 15.12 11.00
N SER A 43 -0.61 15.53 9.86
CA SER A 43 -0.04 14.62 8.88
C SER A 43 1.11 13.81 9.45
N ASN A 44 2.02 14.42 10.22
CA ASN A 44 3.12 13.71 10.85
C ASN A 44 2.62 12.71 11.91
N LEU A 45 1.64 13.08 12.75
CA LEU A 45 1.03 12.17 13.72
C LEU A 45 0.25 11.03 13.03
N ALA A 46 -0.47 11.32 11.94
CA ALA A 46 -1.21 10.32 11.19
C ALA A 46 -0.27 9.31 10.52
N VAL A 47 0.82 9.78 9.91
CA VAL A 47 1.85 8.92 9.32
C VAL A 47 2.54 8.09 10.41
N ALA A 48 2.93 8.70 11.53
CA ALA A 48 3.57 8.00 12.64
C ALA A 48 2.65 6.91 13.24
N SER A 49 1.39 7.23 13.50
CA SER A 49 0.43 6.28 14.08
C SER A 49 0.09 5.12 13.13
N SER A 50 -0.07 5.40 11.83
CA SER A 50 -0.24 4.36 10.81
C SER A 50 0.99 3.44 10.73
N PHE A 51 2.19 4.02 10.74
CA PHE A 51 3.43 3.28 10.70
C PHE A 51 3.61 2.40 11.96
N PHE A 52 3.30 2.91 13.15
CA PHE A 52 3.33 2.13 14.38
C PHE A 52 2.35 0.96 14.35
N GLY A 53 1.12 1.16 13.85
CA GLY A 53 0.13 0.10 13.73
C GLY A 53 0.60 -1.06 12.84
N VAL A 54 1.14 -0.73 11.65
CA VAL A 54 1.68 -1.73 10.72
C VAL A 54 2.93 -2.41 11.28
N THR A 55 3.82 -1.65 11.92
CA THR A 55 5.05 -2.18 12.52
C THR A 55 4.75 -3.16 13.64
N LEU A 56 3.79 -2.86 14.53
CA LEU A 56 3.40 -3.77 15.61
C LEU A 56 2.79 -5.06 15.05
N GLY A 57 1.94 -4.96 14.03
CA GLY A 57 1.40 -6.15 13.35
C GLY A 57 2.48 -7.01 12.68
N LEU A 58 3.47 -6.39 12.04
CA LEU A 58 4.60 -7.11 11.44
C LEU A 58 5.53 -7.70 12.51
N PHE A 59 5.76 -6.98 13.60
CA PHE A 59 6.53 -7.44 14.74
C PHE A 59 5.92 -8.70 15.36
N ASP A 60 4.61 -8.68 15.64
CA ASP A 60 3.90 -9.84 16.22
C ASP A 60 3.90 -11.01 15.23
N TYR A 61 3.65 -10.76 13.93
CA TYR A 61 3.72 -11.79 12.89
C TYR A 61 5.09 -12.45 12.80
N LEU A 62 6.18 -11.68 12.85
CA LEU A 62 7.55 -12.20 12.82
C LEU A 62 7.91 -12.94 14.11
N ALA A 63 7.47 -12.43 15.27
CA ALA A 63 7.66 -13.12 16.55
C ALA A 63 7.01 -14.51 16.55
N ASP A 64 5.78 -14.60 16.05
CA ASP A 64 5.04 -15.86 15.90
C ASP A 64 5.69 -16.78 14.87
N LEU A 65 6.10 -16.25 13.70
CA LEU A 65 6.69 -17.04 12.62
C LEU A 65 8.02 -17.66 13.03
N PHE A 66 8.87 -16.91 13.73
CA PHE A 66 10.17 -17.38 14.21
C PHE A 66 10.11 -18.05 15.59
N LYS A 67 8.91 -18.14 16.21
CA LYS A 67 8.69 -18.64 17.57
C LYS A 67 9.66 -18.03 18.58
N ILE A 68 9.91 -16.73 18.45
CA ILE A 68 10.87 -16.02 19.29
C ILE A 68 10.26 -15.86 20.67
N ASP A 69 10.98 -16.32 21.69
CA ASP A 69 10.53 -16.26 23.07
C ASP A 69 10.26 -14.81 23.52
N ASN A 70 9.29 -14.61 24.41
CA ASN A 70 8.80 -13.29 24.86
C ASN A 70 9.82 -12.48 25.70
N SER A 71 11.08 -12.90 25.75
CA SER A 71 12.16 -12.22 26.46
C SER A 71 12.52 -10.88 25.83
N HIS A 72 12.96 -9.91 26.65
CA HIS A 72 13.41 -8.59 26.19
C HIS A 72 14.47 -8.65 25.08
N ALA A 73 15.36 -9.67 25.13
CA ALA A 73 16.36 -9.91 24.10
C ALA A 73 15.76 -10.51 22.81
N GLY A 74 14.70 -11.32 22.92
CA GLY A 74 13.96 -11.86 21.79
C GLY A 74 13.20 -10.78 21.03
N ARG A 75 12.49 -9.90 21.77
CA ARG A 75 11.80 -8.75 21.19
C ARG A 75 12.77 -7.81 20.47
N PHE A 76 13.94 -7.54 21.04
CA PHE A 76 14.95 -6.70 20.37
C PHE A 76 15.42 -7.29 19.04
N LYS A 77 15.61 -8.62 18.95
CA LYS A 77 15.95 -9.30 17.68
C LYS A 77 14.83 -9.15 16.65
N THR A 78 13.57 -9.30 17.06
CA THR A 78 12.42 -9.11 16.16
C THR A 78 12.29 -7.67 15.69
N VAL A 79 12.51 -6.68 16.56
CA VAL A 79 12.56 -5.25 16.17
C VAL A 79 13.66 -5.03 15.14
N LEU A 80 14.87 -5.53 15.39
CA LEU A 80 15.98 -5.40 14.44
C LEU A 80 15.62 -6.02 13.09
N LEU A 81 15.03 -7.22 13.08
CA LEU A 81 14.61 -7.89 11.85
C LEU A 81 13.46 -7.17 11.14
N THR A 82 12.60 -6.46 11.87
CA THR A 82 11.47 -5.70 11.30
C THR A 82 11.95 -4.42 10.62
N PHE A 83 12.92 -3.73 11.21
CA PHE A 83 13.38 -2.41 10.76
C PHE A 83 14.63 -2.43 9.88
N LEU A 84 15.55 -3.36 10.11
CA LEU A 84 16.83 -3.41 9.41
C LEU A 84 16.67 -3.69 7.91
N PRO A 85 15.85 -4.66 7.46
CA PRO A 85 15.68 -4.90 6.02
C PRO A 85 15.06 -3.70 5.29
N PRO A 86 13.95 -3.09 5.76
CA PRO A 86 13.42 -1.88 5.14
C PRO A 86 14.41 -0.71 5.13
N ALA A 87 15.16 -0.51 6.21
CA ALA A 87 16.15 0.57 6.30
C ALA A 87 17.31 0.39 5.32
N LEU A 88 17.83 -0.84 5.18
CA LEU A 88 18.88 -1.17 4.21
C LEU A 88 18.39 -1.01 2.78
N LEU A 89 17.17 -1.47 2.48
CA LEU A 89 16.57 -1.32 1.15
C LEU A 89 16.36 0.15 0.77
N TYR A 90 15.96 0.99 1.73
CA TYR A 90 15.82 2.42 1.53
C TYR A 90 17.18 3.09 1.24
N LEU A 91 18.26 2.65 1.89
CA LEU A 91 19.60 3.21 1.72
C LEU A 91 20.24 2.81 0.38
N ILE A 92 19.93 1.60 -0.13
CA ILE A 92 20.46 1.08 -1.39
C ILE A 92 19.65 1.59 -2.60
N PHE A 93 18.34 1.81 -2.45
CA PHE A 93 17.46 2.25 -3.55
C PHE A 93 16.79 3.60 -3.23
N PRO A 94 17.32 4.74 -3.70
CA PRO A 94 16.77 6.08 -3.42
C PRO A 94 15.37 6.31 -4.01
N ASN A 95 14.91 5.50 -4.97
CA ASN A 95 13.53 5.48 -5.49
C ASN A 95 12.73 4.25 -5.01
N GLY A 96 13.21 3.54 -4.00
CA GLY A 96 12.67 2.25 -3.55
C GLY A 96 11.25 2.32 -3.00
N PHE A 97 10.79 3.49 -2.52
CA PHE A 97 9.44 3.66 -2.00
C PHE A 97 8.35 3.37 -3.05
N ILE A 98 8.50 3.87 -4.28
CA ILE A 98 7.52 3.68 -5.36
C ILE A 98 7.48 2.21 -5.81
N TYR A 99 8.63 1.56 -5.90
CA TYR A 99 8.70 0.12 -6.20
C TYR A 99 8.13 -0.72 -5.05
N GLY A 100 8.40 -0.32 -3.80
CA GLY A 100 7.91 -0.98 -2.60
C GLY A 100 6.39 -0.90 -2.46
N ILE A 101 5.80 0.28 -2.63
CA ILE A 101 4.34 0.46 -2.58
C ILE A 101 3.65 -0.26 -3.75
N GLY A 102 4.29 -0.28 -4.93
CA GLY A 102 3.81 -1.06 -6.07
C GLY A 102 3.81 -2.57 -5.80
N GLY A 103 4.90 -3.11 -5.25
CA GLY A 103 4.99 -4.51 -4.84
C GLY A 103 4.01 -4.88 -3.73
N ALA A 104 3.85 -4.01 -2.73
CA ALA A 104 2.84 -4.19 -1.68
C ALA A 104 1.41 -4.22 -2.27
N GLY A 105 1.12 -3.37 -3.25
CA GLY A 105 -0.13 -3.36 -3.99
C GLY A 105 -0.41 -4.66 -4.76
N LEU A 106 0.63 -5.29 -5.32
CA LEU A 106 0.48 -6.62 -5.93
C LEU A 106 0.12 -7.69 -4.90
N CYS A 107 0.84 -7.75 -3.78
CA CYS A 107 0.55 -8.68 -2.70
C CYS A 107 -0.88 -8.48 -2.17
N ALA A 108 -1.30 -7.22 -2.01
CA ALA A 108 -2.67 -6.86 -1.63
C ALA A 108 -3.69 -7.29 -2.69
N THR A 109 -3.39 -7.18 -3.99
CA THR A 109 -4.29 -7.64 -5.06
C THR A 109 -4.49 -9.16 -5.00
N ILE A 110 -3.42 -9.92 -4.79
CA ILE A 110 -3.52 -11.38 -4.64
C ILE A 110 -4.39 -11.71 -3.42
N TRP A 111 -4.11 -11.10 -2.27
CA TRP A 111 -4.76 -11.44 -1.02
C TRP A 111 -6.20 -10.92 -0.89
N ALA A 112 -6.49 -9.71 -1.37
CA ALA A 112 -7.79 -9.06 -1.20
C ALA A 112 -8.73 -9.25 -2.40
N VAL A 113 -8.20 -9.55 -3.61
CA VAL A 113 -9.03 -9.70 -4.83
C VAL A 113 -9.13 -11.16 -5.24
N ILE A 114 -7.99 -11.84 -5.39
CA ILE A 114 -7.95 -13.20 -5.95
C ILE A 114 -8.40 -14.24 -4.91
N ILE A 115 -7.82 -14.22 -3.70
CA ILE A 115 -8.13 -15.21 -2.67
C ILE A 115 -9.62 -15.21 -2.29
N PRO A 116 -10.29 -14.07 -2.04
CA PRO A 116 -11.70 -14.07 -1.67
C PRO A 116 -12.60 -14.55 -2.80
N ALA A 117 -12.25 -14.24 -4.06
CA ALA A 117 -12.98 -14.73 -5.22
C ALA A 117 -12.87 -16.26 -5.36
N VAL A 118 -11.68 -16.83 -5.17
CA VAL A 118 -11.47 -18.29 -5.18
C VAL A 118 -12.16 -18.97 -3.99
N LEU A 119 -12.08 -18.36 -2.79
CA LEU A 119 -12.78 -18.85 -1.60
C LEU A 119 -14.29 -18.85 -1.81
N ALA A 120 -14.87 -17.82 -2.42
CA ALA A 120 -16.30 -17.77 -2.74
C ALA A 120 -16.71 -18.91 -3.69
N ILE A 121 -15.90 -19.20 -4.73
CA ILE A 121 -16.17 -20.30 -5.66
C ILE A 121 -16.07 -21.66 -4.94
N LYS A 122 -15.04 -21.88 -4.12
CA LYS A 122 -14.86 -23.14 -3.38
C LYS A 122 -15.90 -23.34 -2.28
N ALA A 123 -16.28 -22.28 -1.56
CA ALA A 123 -17.31 -22.32 -0.53
C ALA A 123 -18.66 -22.72 -1.12
N ARG A 124 -19.03 -22.16 -2.29
CA ARG A 124 -20.27 -22.52 -3.00
C ARG A 124 -20.30 -23.98 -3.49
N LYS A 125 -19.15 -24.53 -3.90
CA LYS A 125 -19.03 -25.96 -4.26
C LYS A 125 -19.11 -26.89 -3.05
N LYS A 126 -18.57 -26.47 -1.90
CA LYS A 126 -18.52 -27.28 -0.68
C LYS A 126 -19.82 -27.22 0.14
N PHE A 127 -20.55 -26.12 0.06
CA PHE A 127 -21.81 -25.90 0.77
C PHE A 127 -22.92 -25.52 -0.21
N PRO A 128 -23.66 -26.49 -0.78
CA PRO A 128 -24.73 -26.21 -1.75
C PRO A 128 -25.98 -25.56 -1.13
N ASN A 129 -26.21 -25.70 0.18
CA ASN A 129 -27.34 -25.08 0.90
C ASN A 129 -26.97 -23.69 1.45
N GLN A 130 -26.72 -22.70 0.58
CA GLN A 130 -26.42 -21.33 1.00
C GLN A 130 -27.66 -20.44 0.89
N MET A 131 -28.03 -19.79 2.00
CA MET A 131 -29.21 -18.93 2.13
C MET A 131 -29.10 -17.59 1.37
N PHE A 132 -27.89 -17.18 0.99
CA PHE A 132 -27.65 -15.95 0.23
C PHE A 132 -26.63 -16.19 -0.89
N THR A 133 -27.05 -16.03 -2.15
CA THR A 133 -26.17 -15.99 -3.32
C THR A 133 -26.34 -14.64 -4.00
N VAL A 134 -25.23 -13.95 -4.25
CA VAL A 134 -25.24 -12.65 -4.96
C VAL A 134 -25.76 -12.86 -6.37
N TRP A 135 -26.66 -11.95 -6.82
CA TRP A 135 -27.20 -11.95 -8.18
C TRP A 135 -26.05 -11.89 -9.20
N GLY A 136 -25.89 -12.93 -10.02
CA GLY A 136 -24.76 -13.06 -10.97
C GLY A 136 -23.91 -14.34 -10.83
N GLY A 137 -24.20 -15.22 -9.88
CA GLY A 137 -23.64 -16.59 -9.84
C GLY A 137 -22.11 -16.63 -9.89
N ASN A 138 -21.54 -17.44 -10.79
CA ASN A 138 -20.08 -17.59 -10.96
C ASN A 138 -19.44 -16.53 -11.87
N LEU A 139 -20.23 -15.69 -12.55
CA LEU A 139 -19.71 -14.63 -13.43
C LEU A 139 -19.01 -13.52 -12.65
N ILE A 140 -19.60 -13.08 -11.53
CA ILE A 140 -19.04 -11.99 -10.73
C ILE A 140 -17.65 -12.35 -10.17
N PRO A 141 -17.44 -13.51 -9.51
CA PRO A 141 -16.10 -13.91 -9.08
C PRO A 141 -15.09 -14.03 -10.22
N ALA A 142 -15.52 -14.49 -11.41
CA ALA A 142 -14.64 -14.60 -12.58
C ALA A 142 -14.18 -13.22 -13.09
N ILE A 143 -15.08 -12.23 -13.13
CA ILE A 143 -14.76 -10.85 -13.50
C ILE A 143 -13.78 -10.23 -12.49
N VAL A 144 -13.99 -10.46 -11.19
CA VAL A 144 -13.09 -9.96 -10.12
C VAL A 144 -11.69 -10.55 -10.26
N ILE A 145 -11.58 -11.85 -10.57
CA ILE A 145 -10.27 -12.49 -10.83
C ILE A 145 -9.63 -11.89 -12.09
N LEU A 146 -10.39 -11.71 -13.17
CA LEU A 146 -9.89 -11.15 -14.42
C LEU A 146 -9.41 -9.70 -14.24
N PHE A 147 -10.11 -8.91 -13.43
CA PHE A 147 -9.68 -7.58 -13.03
C PHE A 147 -8.37 -7.62 -12.25
N GLY A 148 -8.24 -8.51 -11.25
CA GLY A 148 -6.99 -8.70 -10.51
C GLY A 148 -5.81 -9.10 -11.41
N ILE A 149 -6.03 -9.99 -12.37
CA ILE A 149 -5.01 -10.37 -13.37
C ILE A 149 -4.61 -9.16 -14.23
N THR A 150 -5.58 -8.36 -14.66
CA THR A 150 -5.32 -7.15 -15.45
C THR A 150 -4.47 -6.15 -14.67
N VAL A 151 -4.76 -5.94 -13.38
CA VAL A 151 -3.96 -5.07 -12.50
C VAL A 151 -2.51 -5.56 -12.39
N ILE A 152 -2.31 -6.88 -12.23
CA ILE A 152 -0.97 -7.48 -12.18
C ILE A 152 -0.24 -7.27 -13.51
N LEU A 153 -0.91 -7.51 -14.65
CA LEU A 153 -0.34 -7.29 -15.98
C LEU A 153 0.04 -5.82 -16.21
N CYS A 154 -0.80 -4.87 -15.79
CA CYS A 154 -0.51 -3.43 -15.87
C CYS A 154 0.71 -3.05 -15.04
N TRP A 155 0.86 -3.63 -13.84
CA TRP A 155 2.03 -3.37 -13.00
C TRP A 155 3.32 -3.89 -13.65
N PHE A 156 3.31 -5.14 -14.17
CA PHE A 156 4.45 -5.67 -14.92
C PHE A 156 4.73 -4.83 -16.18
N GLY A 157 3.70 -4.42 -16.92
CA GLY A 157 3.85 -3.54 -18.08
C GLY A 157 4.48 -2.18 -17.74
N ASN A 158 4.21 -1.65 -16.54
CA ASN A 158 4.85 -0.44 -16.02
C ASN A 158 6.33 -0.69 -15.65
N VAL A 159 6.63 -1.80 -14.98
CA VAL A 159 8.00 -2.21 -14.63
C VAL A 159 8.86 -2.46 -15.87
N PHE A 160 8.30 -3.06 -16.92
CA PHE A 160 8.97 -3.31 -18.20
C PHE A 160 8.99 -2.09 -19.15
N ASN A 161 8.51 -0.92 -18.74
CA ASN A 161 8.50 0.32 -19.55
C ASN A 161 7.70 0.19 -20.88
N VAL A 162 6.79 -0.80 -20.98
CA VAL A 162 5.99 -1.08 -22.20
C VAL A 162 4.79 -0.14 -22.31
N LEU A 163 4.39 0.49 -21.21
CA LEU A 163 3.31 1.48 -21.19
C LEU A 163 3.87 2.89 -21.44
N PRO A 164 3.28 3.67 -22.38
CA PRO A 164 3.70 5.05 -22.61
C PRO A 164 3.50 5.85 -21.33
N LYS A 165 4.62 6.32 -20.76
CA LYS A 165 4.63 7.31 -19.69
C LYS A 165 4.20 8.63 -20.32
N PHE A 166 2.93 9.00 -20.15
CA PHE A 166 2.50 10.35 -20.50
C PHE A 166 3.20 11.32 -19.52
N GLY A 167 4.24 11.99 -20.03
CA GLY A 167 4.91 13.12 -19.37
C GLY A 167 4.08 14.39 -19.38
#